data_AF-A0A8B7Z5J6-F1
#
_entry.id   AF-A0A8B7Z5J6-F1
#
_cell.length_a   1.000
_cell.length_b   1.000
_cell.length_c   1.000
_cell.angle_alpha   90.00
_cell.angle_beta   90.00
_cell.angle_gamma   90.00
#
_symmetry.space_group_name_H-M   'P 1'
#
loop_
_entity.id
_entity.type
_entity.pdbx_description
1 polymer ?
#
loop_
_entity_poly.entity_id
_entity_poly.type
_entity_poly.pdbx_seq_one_letter_code
_entity_poly.pdbx_strand_id
1 'polypeptide(L)'
;MIRPLQAFPVFTVNLYIQMQLCSHTLSDWLRDRNTKTEQVKDALELVNALDNMHIFEQMLSGIKYIHSQGLIHRDLKPKNIFLEESSDDLQVLIGDFGLAKENFVVESVSQDSDPPNGVCADTYEPVHHTVAVGTTTYASPEQLKGSKYDCKADMFSSGIILFEMFHPFSTQMERAKVIEQVRLGSIPREIHKRWPDQYKTIGELTHSKSCRRPHAADVLKGPLFLSKDEVIKDLRAKLSERDAEIKMLKQMLAKYEKT
;
A
#
# COMPACT_ATOMS: atom_id res chain seq x y z
N MET A 1 -38.17 -21.97 46.42
CA MET A 1 -38.50 -22.19 44.99
C MET A 1 -37.95 -21.03 44.19
N ILE A 2 -36.90 -21.25 43.40
CA ILE A 2 -36.36 -20.26 42.45
C ILE A 2 -36.71 -20.79 41.06
N ARG A 3 -37.47 -20.02 40.27
CA ARG A 3 -37.80 -20.37 38.87
C ARG A 3 -36.55 -20.20 37.99
N PRO A 4 -36.31 -21.08 37.00
CA PRO A 4 -35.20 -20.90 36.07
C PRO A 4 -35.47 -19.71 35.14
N LEU A 5 -34.42 -18.95 34.85
CA LEU A 5 -34.41 -17.84 33.88
C LEU A 5 -34.83 -18.37 32.49
N GLN A 6 -35.79 -17.70 31.88
CA GLN A 6 -36.24 -17.94 30.51
C GLN A 6 -35.10 -17.62 29.55
N ALA A 7 -34.65 -18.59 28.75
CA ALA A 7 -33.68 -18.36 27.69
C ALA A 7 -34.31 -17.45 26.62
N PHE A 8 -33.76 -16.25 26.43
CA PHE A 8 -34.18 -15.35 25.36
C PHE A 8 -33.77 -15.95 24.00
N PRO A 9 -34.62 -15.84 22.97
CA PRO A 9 -34.25 -16.27 21.62
C PRO A 9 -33.04 -15.45 21.13
N VAL A 10 -31.98 -16.15 20.75
CA VAL A 10 -30.83 -15.54 20.08
C VAL A 10 -31.25 -15.29 18.64
N PHE A 11 -31.36 -14.02 18.25
CA PHE A 11 -31.61 -13.64 16.87
C PHE A 11 -30.29 -13.52 16.12
N THR A 12 -30.15 -14.29 15.04
CA THR A 12 -29.01 -14.14 14.12
C THR A 12 -29.38 -13.10 13.06
N VAL A 13 -28.62 -12.02 12.99
CA VAL A 13 -28.74 -11.02 11.92
C VAL A 13 -27.72 -11.35 10.84
N ASN A 14 -28.18 -11.52 9.60
CA ASN A 14 -27.31 -11.75 8.44
C ASN A 14 -27.23 -10.46 7.61
N LEU A 15 -26.01 -9.97 7.36
CA LEU A 15 -25.74 -8.89 6.42
C LEU A 15 -25.20 -9.50 5.12
N TYR A 16 -25.86 -9.23 4.01
CA TYR A 16 -25.41 -9.62 2.68
C TYR A 16 -24.92 -8.38 1.92
N ILE A 17 -23.74 -8.46 1.33
CA ILE A 17 -23.18 -7.43 0.45
C ILE A 17 -23.02 -8.05 -0.93
N GLN A 18 -23.69 -7.48 -1.92
CA GLN A 18 -23.59 -7.91 -3.31
C GLN A 18 -22.55 -7.05 -4.04
N MET A 19 -21.59 -7.71 -4.68
CA MET A 19 -20.52 -7.08 -5.47
C MET A 19 -20.40 -7.75 -6.84
N GLN A 20 -19.67 -7.12 -7.75
CA GLN A 20 -19.26 -7.77 -9.01
C GLN A 20 -18.44 -9.04 -8.72
N LEU A 21 -18.70 -10.10 -9.46
CA LEU A 21 -17.88 -11.30 -9.45
C LEU A 21 -16.59 -11.03 -10.23
N CYS A 22 -15.45 -11.25 -9.58
CA CYS A 22 -14.13 -11.15 -10.22
C CYS A 22 -13.55 -12.55 -10.40
N SER A 23 -12.93 -12.81 -11.55
CA SER A 23 -12.48 -14.15 -11.93
C SER A 23 -11.28 -14.66 -11.12
N HIS A 24 -10.26 -13.81 -10.92
CA HIS A 24 -9.02 -14.19 -10.24
C HIS A 24 -8.50 -13.10 -9.30
N THR A 25 -7.69 -13.49 -8.32
CA THR A 25 -6.92 -12.55 -7.49
C THR A 25 -5.46 -12.49 -7.94
N LEU A 26 -4.76 -11.43 -7.58
CA LEU A 26 -3.30 -11.36 -7.74
C LEU A 26 -2.60 -12.51 -6.98
N SER A 27 -3.19 -12.98 -5.88
CA SER A 27 -2.67 -14.17 -5.18
C SER A 27 -2.74 -15.44 -6.04
N ASP A 28 -3.78 -15.59 -6.86
CA ASP A 28 -3.92 -16.73 -7.78
C ASP A 28 -2.92 -16.60 -8.93
N TRP A 29 -2.81 -15.40 -9.53
CA TRP A 29 -1.83 -15.08 -10.57
C TRP A 29 -0.39 -15.41 -10.15
N LEU A 30 0.03 -14.96 -8.96
CA LEU A 30 1.37 -15.22 -8.43
C LEU A 30 1.60 -16.70 -8.14
N ARG A 31 0.56 -17.42 -7.68
CA ARG A 31 0.63 -18.87 -7.43
C ARG A 31 0.82 -19.63 -8.73
N ASP A 32 0.05 -19.32 -9.77
CA ASP A 32 0.10 -20.00 -11.07
C ASP A 32 1.42 -19.76 -11.81
N ARG A 33 2.04 -18.59 -11.61
CA ARG A 33 3.44 -18.36 -11.99
C ARG A 33 4.37 -19.29 -11.21
N ASN A 34 4.23 -19.31 -9.89
CA ASN A 34 5.14 -20.04 -8.99
C ASN A 34 5.08 -21.56 -9.17
N THR A 35 3.98 -22.15 -9.66
CA THR A 35 3.93 -23.60 -9.98
C THR A 35 4.90 -24.02 -11.09
N LYS A 36 5.46 -23.06 -11.83
CA LYS A 36 6.37 -23.30 -12.95
C LYS A 36 7.84 -23.17 -12.56
N THR A 37 8.18 -22.80 -11.31
CA THR A 37 9.57 -22.53 -10.89
C THR A 37 10.49 -23.73 -11.03
N GLU A 38 9.98 -24.96 -10.82
CA GLU A 38 10.76 -26.20 -11.01
C GLU A 38 11.08 -26.51 -12.47
N GLN A 39 10.38 -25.86 -13.42
CA GLN A 39 10.52 -26.10 -14.86
C GLN A 39 11.60 -25.22 -15.50
N VAL A 40 12.10 -24.21 -14.78
CA VAL A 40 13.07 -23.23 -15.27
C VAL A 40 14.34 -23.25 -14.44
N LYS A 41 15.47 -22.86 -15.04
CA LYS A 41 16.76 -22.77 -14.31
C LYS A 41 16.85 -21.49 -13.48
N ASP A 42 16.32 -20.39 -14.00
CA ASP A 42 16.23 -19.11 -13.31
C ASP A 42 14.76 -18.74 -13.14
N ALA A 43 14.27 -18.76 -11.90
CA ALA A 43 12.88 -18.45 -11.59
C ALA A 43 12.50 -17.01 -12.02
N LEU A 44 13.45 -16.06 -12.05
CA LEU A 44 13.20 -14.67 -12.45
C LEU A 44 12.77 -14.54 -13.92
N GLU A 45 13.01 -15.55 -14.76
CA GLU A 45 12.51 -15.60 -16.14
C GLU A 45 10.99 -15.73 -16.22
N LEU A 46 10.33 -16.21 -15.16
CA LEU A 46 8.86 -16.31 -15.07
C LEU A 46 8.16 -14.97 -14.79
N VAL A 47 8.93 -13.91 -14.50
CA VAL A 47 8.38 -12.60 -14.16
C VAL A 47 7.98 -11.87 -15.45
N ASN A 48 6.67 -11.71 -15.68
CA ASN A 48 6.17 -10.78 -16.70
C ASN A 48 6.22 -9.34 -16.15
N ALA A 49 7.34 -8.66 -16.39
CA ALA A 49 7.55 -7.30 -15.90
C ALA A 49 6.53 -6.30 -16.46
N LEU A 50 6.06 -6.47 -17.71
CA LEU A 50 5.11 -5.54 -18.30
C LEU A 50 3.75 -5.63 -17.61
N ASP A 51 3.17 -6.83 -17.52
CA ASP A 51 1.89 -7.05 -16.83
C ASP A 51 1.99 -6.64 -15.37
N ASN A 52 3.09 -7.01 -14.69
CA ASN A 52 3.31 -6.62 -13.30
C ASN A 52 3.31 -5.10 -13.11
N MET A 53 3.99 -4.37 -14.00
CA MET A 53 4.03 -2.91 -13.91
C MET A 53 2.65 -2.31 -14.18
N HIS A 54 1.91 -2.83 -15.16
CA HIS A 54 0.55 -2.38 -15.46
C HIS A 54 -0.42 -2.63 -14.30
N ILE A 55 -0.36 -3.83 -13.70
CA ILE A 55 -1.14 -4.18 -12.50
C ILE A 55 -0.80 -3.23 -11.35
N PHE A 56 0.50 -3.01 -11.11
CA PHE A 56 0.95 -2.17 -10.01
C PHE A 56 0.57 -0.69 -10.18
N GLU A 57 0.58 -0.18 -11.42
CA GLU A 57 0.13 1.18 -11.75
C GLU A 57 -1.36 1.38 -11.42
N GLN A 58 -2.22 0.45 -11.87
CA GLN A 58 -3.65 0.51 -11.57
C GLN A 58 -3.92 0.37 -10.07
N MET A 59 -3.19 -0.53 -9.38
CA MET A 59 -3.28 -0.67 -7.93
C MET A 59 -2.91 0.64 -7.21
N LEU A 60 -1.80 1.29 -7.59
CA LEU A 60 -1.44 2.59 -7.01
C LEU A 60 -2.46 3.69 -7.33
N SER A 61 -3.07 3.66 -8.51
CA SER A 61 -4.14 4.59 -8.89
C SER A 61 -5.38 4.40 -8.01
N GLY A 62 -5.76 3.15 -7.73
CA GLY A 62 -6.83 2.83 -6.77
C GLY A 62 -6.49 3.27 -5.35
N ILE A 63 -5.28 3.00 -4.86
CA ILE A 63 -4.81 3.44 -3.53
C ILE A 63 -4.83 4.97 -3.43
N LYS A 64 -4.32 5.67 -4.44
CA LYS A 64 -4.38 7.14 -4.52
C LYS A 64 -5.81 7.64 -4.42
N TYR A 65 -6.76 6.99 -5.10
CA TYR A 65 -8.16 7.38 -5.03
C TYR A 65 -8.72 7.17 -3.61
N ILE A 66 -8.53 5.99 -3.02
CA ILE A 66 -8.95 5.67 -1.63
C ILE A 66 -8.42 6.72 -0.65
N HIS A 67 -7.13 7.05 -0.72
CA HIS A 67 -6.49 8.05 0.14
C HIS A 67 -7.04 9.47 -0.10
N SER A 68 -7.42 9.80 -1.34
CA SER A 68 -8.02 11.11 -1.64
C SER A 68 -9.44 11.27 -1.07
N GLN A 69 -10.14 10.16 -0.82
CA GLN A 69 -11.42 10.13 -0.11
C GLN A 69 -11.25 10.15 1.42
N GLY A 70 -10.03 10.30 1.94
CA GLY A 70 -9.76 10.27 3.37
C GLY A 70 -9.88 8.87 3.99
N LEU A 71 -9.88 7.81 3.18
CA LEU A 71 -9.97 6.43 3.62
C LEU A 71 -8.59 5.77 3.62
N ILE A 72 -8.43 4.76 4.47
CA ILE A 72 -7.25 3.87 4.52
C ILE A 72 -7.75 2.43 4.37
N HIS A 73 -7.14 1.64 3.49
CA HIS A 73 -7.58 0.28 3.21
C HIS A 73 -7.22 -0.71 4.34
N ARG A 74 -5.98 -0.64 4.85
CA ARG A 74 -5.45 -1.37 6.03
C ARG A 74 -5.23 -2.87 5.88
N ASP A 75 -5.81 -3.51 4.88
CA ASP A 75 -5.61 -4.94 4.58
C ASP A 75 -5.17 -5.20 3.12
N LEU A 76 -4.31 -4.36 2.58
CA LEU A 76 -3.80 -4.58 1.22
C LEU A 76 -2.91 -5.82 1.19
N LYS A 77 -3.31 -6.80 0.37
CA LYS A 77 -2.61 -8.06 0.12
C LYS A 77 -3.05 -8.61 -1.24
N PRO A 78 -2.29 -9.50 -1.89
CA PRO A 78 -2.64 -10.04 -3.21
C PRO A 78 -4.01 -10.72 -3.29
N LYS A 79 -4.53 -11.24 -2.17
CA LYS A 79 -5.89 -11.82 -2.11
C LYS A 79 -7.02 -10.79 -2.21
N ASN A 80 -6.72 -9.52 -1.93
CA ASN A 80 -7.66 -8.41 -1.94
C ASN A 80 -7.49 -7.53 -3.20
N ILE A 81 -6.59 -7.93 -4.10
CA ILE A 81 -6.40 -7.33 -5.42
C ILE A 81 -6.97 -8.30 -6.44
N PHE A 82 -8.07 -7.92 -7.08
CA PHE A 82 -8.77 -8.72 -8.07
C PHE A 82 -8.32 -8.31 -9.47
N LEU A 83 -8.21 -9.30 -10.35
CA LEU A 83 -7.80 -9.16 -11.73
C LEU A 83 -8.94 -9.67 -12.61
N GLU A 84 -9.43 -8.81 -13.50
CA GLU A 84 -10.47 -9.14 -14.46
C GLU A 84 -9.91 -9.01 -15.87
N GLU A 85 -9.99 -10.10 -16.64
CA GLU A 85 -9.61 -10.10 -18.05
C GLU A 85 -10.77 -9.53 -18.86
N SER A 86 -10.61 -8.31 -19.38
CA SER A 86 -11.49 -7.80 -20.43
C SER A 86 -10.94 -8.20 -21.81
N SER A 87 -11.76 -8.09 -22.85
CA SER A 87 -11.38 -8.50 -24.22
C SER A 87 -10.10 -7.83 -24.73
N ASP A 88 -9.73 -6.67 -24.19
CA ASP A 88 -8.64 -5.84 -24.69
C ASP A 88 -7.62 -5.44 -23.61
N ASP A 89 -7.93 -5.55 -22.30
CA ASP A 89 -7.05 -5.13 -21.20
C ASP A 89 -7.28 -5.91 -19.88
N LEU A 90 -6.24 -5.98 -19.04
CA LEU A 90 -6.32 -6.52 -17.67
C LEU A 90 -6.76 -5.42 -16.70
N GLN A 91 -7.94 -5.53 -16.10
CA GLN A 91 -8.44 -4.56 -15.12
C GLN A 91 -8.10 -4.98 -13.68
N VAL A 92 -7.63 -4.02 -12.87
CA VAL A 92 -7.33 -4.22 -11.45
C VAL A 92 -8.39 -3.58 -10.57
N LEU A 93 -8.94 -4.36 -9.64
CA LEU A 93 -9.93 -3.92 -8.66
C LEU A 93 -9.40 -4.17 -7.24
N ILE A 94 -9.45 -3.14 -6.39
CA ILE A 94 -9.13 -3.27 -4.96
C ILE A 94 -10.42 -3.60 -4.22
N GLY A 95 -10.44 -4.71 -3.50
CA GLY A 95 -11.62 -5.16 -2.76
C GLY A 95 -11.32 -5.50 -1.30
N ASP A 96 -12.35 -5.94 -0.59
CA ASP A 96 -12.30 -6.30 0.84
C ASP A 96 -11.80 -5.16 1.75
N PHE A 97 -12.67 -4.15 1.88
CA PHE A 97 -12.55 -3.02 2.79
C PHE A 97 -12.97 -3.38 4.23
N GLY A 98 -12.97 -4.67 4.61
CA GLY A 98 -13.45 -5.12 5.92
C GLY A 98 -12.71 -4.51 7.11
N LEU A 99 -11.50 -3.99 6.89
CA LEU A 99 -10.71 -3.26 7.89
C LEU A 99 -10.56 -1.77 7.59
N ALA A 100 -11.20 -1.25 6.54
CA ALA A 100 -11.03 0.14 6.12
C ALA A 100 -11.58 1.13 7.16
N LYS A 101 -10.94 2.29 7.28
CA LYS A 101 -11.35 3.33 8.23
C LYS A 101 -11.02 4.72 7.72
N GLU A 102 -11.80 5.70 8.17
CA GLU A 102 -11.52 7.12 7.97
C GLU A 102 -10.20 7.53 8.66
N ASN A 103 -9.47 8.42 7.98
CA ASN A 103 -8.19 8.96 8.42
C ASN A 103 -8.40 10.06 9.48
N PHE A 104 -8.94 9.71 10.65
CA PHE A 104 -8.96 10.65 11.79
C PHE A 104 -7.57 10.71 12.43
N VAL A 105 -6.78 11.69 12.00
CA VAL A 105 -5.65 12.16 12.79
C VAL A 105 -6.25 12.91 13.99
N VAL A 106 -6.38 12.21 15.11
CA VAL A 106 -6.71 12.88 16.38
C VAL A 106 -5.49 13.72 16.77
N GLU A 107 -5.48 14.98 16.34
CA GLU A 107 -4.67 16.02 16.97
C GLU A 107 -5.01 15.99 18.45
N SER A 108 -4.01 15.66 19.25
CA SER A 108 -4.14 15.65 20.70
C SER A 108 -4.17 17.11 21.13
N VAL A 109 -5.38 17.64 21.35
CA VAL A 109 -5.54 18.82 22.18
C VAL A 109 -5.07 18.40 23.57
N SER A 110 -3.90 18.88 23.96
CA SER A 110 -3.42 18.84 25.33
C SER A 110 -4.41 19.59 26.22
N GLN A 111 -5.13 18.89 27.09
CA GLN A 111 -5.81 19.51 28.22
C GLN A 111 -5.90 18.54 29.39
N ASP A 112 -5.10 18.84 30.41
CA ASP A 112 -5.33 18.44 31.79
C ASP A 112 -6.70 18.98 32.24
N SER A 113 -7.70 18.13 32.41
CA SER A 113 -8.78 18.26 33.41
C SER A 113 -9.82 17.13 33.27
N ASP A 114 -10.06 16.44 34.38
CA ASP A 114 -11.14 15.45 34.55
C ASP A 114 -12.54 16.10 34.69
N PRO A 115 -13.65 15.34 34.53
CA PRO A 115 -14.79 15.71 33.67
C PRO A 115 -16.05 16.19 34.42
N PRO A 116 -17.10 16.61 33.68
CA PRO A 116 -18.38 15.91 33.89
C PRO A 116 -19.22 15.68 32.61
N ASN A 117 -19.79 14.47 32.55
CA ASN A 117 -21.02 14.07 31.87
C ASN A 117 -21.21 14.37 30.36
N GLY A 118 -21.14 13.29 29.57
CA GLY A 118 -22.01 13.12 28.41
C GLY A 118 -21.30 12.63 27.15
N VAL A 119 -21.58 11.39 26.79
CA VAL A 119 -21.25 10.71 25.52
C VAL A 119 -19.84 10.12 25.45
N CYS A 120 -19.83 8.83 25.13
CA CYS A 120 -18.78 7.84 25.24
C CYS A 120 -17.44 8.25 24.62
N ALA A 121 -16.39 8.11 25.43
CA ALA A 121 -15.01 8.04 24.98
C ALA A 121 -14.89 6.98 23.88
N ASP A 122 -14.50 7.38 22.67
CA ASP A 122 -14.01 6.47 21.63
C ASP A 122 -12.66 5.90 22.12
N THR A 123 -12.79 4.84 22.90
CA THR A 123 -11.69 3.94 23.26
C THR A 123 -11.06 3.43 21.98
N TYR A 124 -9.77 3.71 21.82
CA TYR A 124 -8.91 3.13 20.79
C TYR A 124 -8.86 1.61 20.97
N GLU A 125 -9.84 0.90 20.43
CA GLU A 125 -9.81 -0.55 20.32
C GLU A 125 -8.70 -0.93 19.33
N PRO A 126 -7.69 -1.73 19.76
CA PRO A 126 -6.80 -2.38 18.83
C PRO A 126 -7.67 -3.21 17.89
N VAL A 127 -7.63 -2.91 16.59
CA VAL A 127 -8.27 -3.77 15.59
C VAL A 127 -7.61 -5.14 15.75
N HIS A 128 -8.33 -6.09 16.35
CA HIS A 128 -7.90 -7.46 16.48
C HIS A 128 -7.75 -8.03 15.07
N HIS A 129 -6.54 -7.92 14.51
CA HIS A 129 -6.17 -8.75 13.38
C HIS A 129 -6.42 -10.18 13.81
N THR A 130 -7.32 -10.88 13.12
CA THR A 130 -7.53 -12.31 13.30
C THR A 130 -6.17 -12.99 13.23
N VAL A 131 -5.70 -13.47 14.38
CA VAL A 131 -4.36 -14.04 14.59
C VAL A 131 -4.31 -15.39 13.88
N ALA A 132 -4.22 -15.36 12.56
CA ALA A 132 -3.93 -16.49 11.70
C ALA A 132 -2.53 -16.29 11.13
N VAL A 133 -1.80 -17.41 10.99
CA VAL A 133 -0.36 -17.54 10.70
C VAL A 133 0.04 -17.06 9.28
N GLY A 134 -0.74 -16.19 8.63
CA GLY A 134 -0.44 -15.64 7.29
C GLY A 134 -0.86 -14.20 7.04
N THR A 135 -1.53 -13.51 7.98
CA THR A 135 -2.15 -12.19 7.71
C THR A 135 -1.22 -11.01 8.03
N THR A 136 -0.12 -11.22 8.77
CA THR A 136 0.82 -10.15 9.12
C THR A 136 1.87 -9.86 8.04
N THR A 137 1.96 -10.69 7.00
CA THR A 137 3.01 -10.62 5.97
C THR A 137 3.07 -9.27 5.23
N TYR A 138 1.93 -8.60 5.06
CA TYR A 138 1.83 -7.32 4.36
C TYR A 138 1.60 -6.13 5.29
N ALA A 139 1.22 -6.37 6.55
CA ALA A 139 0.92 -5.32 7.52
C ALA A 139 2.18 -4.52 7.86
N SER A 140 2.06 -3.20 7.96
CA SER A 140 3.19 -2.34 8.28
C SER A 140 3.72 -2.55 9.72
N PRO A 141 4.98 -2.16 10.03
CA PRO A 141 5.54 -2.29 11.37
C PRO A 141 4.70 -1.61 12.45
N GLU A 142 4.09 -0.47 12.16
CA GLU A 142 3.21 0.26 13.08
C GLU A 142 1.84 -0.42 13.26
N GLN A 143 1.29 -1.07 12.23
CA GLN A 143 0.08 -1.90 12.36
C GLN A 143 0.33 -3.09 13.30
N LEU A 144 1.48 -3.77 13.15
CA LEU A 144 1.84 -4.89 14.03
C LEU A 144 2.07 -4.50 15.48
N LYS A 145 2.45 -3.25 15.73
CA LYS A 145 2.63 -2.70 17.09
C LYS A 145 1.32 -2.18 17.70
N GLY A 146 0.20 -2.22 16.97
CA GLY A 146 -1.06 -1.61 17.39
C GLY A 146 -0.96 -0.09 17.61
N SER A 147 0.04 0.57 17.00
CA SER A 147 0.27 2.02 17.14
C SER A 147 -0.69 2.81 16.25
N LYS A 148 -0.82 4.13 16.44
CA LYS A 148 -1.52 4.97 15.45
C LYS A 148 -0.81 4.84 14.09
N TYR A 149 -1.58 4.57 13.04
CA TYR A 149 -1.07 4.44 11.68
C TYR A 149 -1.94 5.24 10.71
N ASP A 150 -1.31 5.74 9.65
CA ASP A 150 -1.89 6.60 8.63
C ASP A 150 -1.97 5.86 7.27
N CYS A 151 -2.26 6.59 6.20
CA CYS A 151 -2.30 6.06 4.84
C CYS A 151 -0.96 5.45 4.36
N LYS A 152 0.16 5.68 5.07
CA LYS A 152 1.47 5.06 4.75
C LYS A 152 1.54 3.58 5.13
N ALA A 153 0.59 3.07 5.92
CA ALA A 153 0.43 1.64 6.15
C ALA A 153 0.16 0.91 4.82
N ASP A 154 -0.79 1.41 4.02
CA ASP A 154 -1.12 0.87 2.70
C ASP A 154 0.09 0.91 1.74
N MET A 155 0.93 1.95 1.86
CA MET A 155 2.15 2.08 1.06
C MET A 155 3.21 1.05 1.43
N PHE A 156 3.29 0.62 2.70
CA PHE A 156 4.17 -0.49 3.07
C PHE A 156 3.68 -1.80 2.47
N SER A 157 2.38 -2.07 2.58
CA SER A 157 1.77 -3.26 2.00
C SER A 157 1.97 -3.32 0.48
N SER A 158 1.79 -2.20 -0.24
CA SER A 158 2.04 -2.14 -1.68
C SER A 158 3.51 -2.40 -2.04
N GLY A 159 4.46 -1.98 -1.20
CA GLY A 159 5.89 -2.31 -1.37
C GLY A 159 6.18 -3.81 -1.26
N ILE A 160 5.54 -4.50 -0.32
CA ILE A 160 5.65 -5.97 -0.20
C ILE A 160 4.99 -6.68 -1.39
N ILE A 161 3.85 -6.19 -1.86
CA ILE A 161 3.17 -6.72 -3.06
C ILE A 161 4.08 -6.54 -4.29
N LEU A 162 4.64 -5.36 -4.51
CA LEU A 162 5.56 -5.09 -5.61
C LEU A 162 6.77 -6.05 -5.58
N PHE A 163 7.35 -6.28 -4.41
CA PHE A 163 8.43 -7.24 -4.26
C PHE A 163 8.01 -8.65 -4.69
N GLU A 164 6.84 -9.13 -4.24
CA GLU A 164 6.34 -10.47 -4.56
C GLU A 164 6.01 -10.64 -6.06
N MET A 165 5.58 -9.56 -6.71
CA MET A 165 5.39 -9.52 -8.17
C MET A 165 6.72 -9.74 -8.91
N PHE A 166 7.85 -9.26 -8.39
CA PHE A 166 9.16 -9.39 -9.03
C PHE A 166 10.04 -10.52 -8.48
N HIS A 167 9.59 -11.26 -7.46
CA HIS A 167 10.32 -12.37 -6.88
C HIS A 167 9.45 -13.64 -6.80
N PRO A 168 9.63 -14.59 -7.73
CA PRO A 168 8.98 -15.91 -7.66
C PRO A 168 9.49 -16.72 -6.47
N PHE A 169 8.65 -17.61 -5.95
CA PHE A 169 8.99 -18.47 -4.81
C PHE A 169 8.67 -19.91 -5.15
N SER A 170 9.58 -20.83 -4.82
CA SER A 170 9.33 -22.26 -5.02
C SER A 170 8.57 -22.87 -3.84
N THR A 171 8.73 -22.32 -2.64
CA THR A 171 8.03 -22.82 -1.45
C THR A 171 7.46 -21.71 -0.58
N GLN A 172 6.44 -22.03 0.22
CA GLN A 172 5.87 -21.09 1.19
C GLN A 172 6.85 -20.74 2.32
N MET A 173 7.72 -21.67 2.71
CA MET A 173 8.73 -21.43 3.75
C MET A 173 9.78 -20.40 3.29
N GLU A 174 10.29 -20.58 2.07
CA GLU A 174 11.19 -19.61 1.44
C GLU A 174 10.55 -18.24 1.35
N ARG A 175 9.31 -18.19 0.82
CA ARG A 175 8.52 -16.97 0.70
C ARG A 175 8.40 -16.22 2.02
N ALA A 176 8.02 -16.91 3.09
CA ALA A 176 7.88 -16.31 4.42
C ALA A 176 9.20 -15.69 4.90
N LYS A 177 10.31 -16.44 4.78
CA LYS A 177 11.65 -16.00 5.21
C LYS A 177 12.14 -14.79 4.41
N VAL A 178 12.00 -14.82 3.09
CA VAL A 178 12.51 -13.74 2.22
C VAL A 178 11.67 -12.47 2.40
N ILE A 179 10.34 -12.58 2.49
CA ILE A 179 9.49 -11.42 2.76
C ILE A 179 9.81 -10.82 4.14
N GLU A 180 10.06 -11.64 5.16
CA GLU A 180 10.50 -11.14 6.47
C GLU A 180 11.81 -10.33 6.37
N GLN A 181 12.78 -10.80 5.59
CA GLN A 181 14.02 -10.05 5.34
C GLN A 181 13.76 -8.71 4.65
N VAL A 182 12.86 -8.68 3.65
CA VAL A 182 12.47 -7.44 2.94
C VAL A 182 11.80 -6.46 3.90
N ARG A 183 10.92 -6.93 4.79
CA ARG A 183 10.30 -6.10 5.83
C ARG A 183 11.31 -5.48 6.80
N LEU A 184 12.45 -6.14 7.00
CA LEU A 184 13.58 -5.65 7.80
C LEU A 184 14.54 -4.76 7.00
N GLY A 185 14.25 -4.49 5.71
CA GLY A 185 15.04 -3.63 4.84
C GLY A 185 16.12 -4.36 4.02
N SER A 186 16.12 -5.69 4.01
CA SER A 186 17.07 -6.51 3.24
C SER A 186 16.41 -7.10 2.00
N ILE A 187 16.52 -6.40 0.86
CA ILE A 187 15.98 -6.84 -0.43
C ILE A 187 17.02 -7.68 -1.18
N PRO A 188 16.65 -8.83 -1.78
CA PRO A 188 17.55 -9.64 -2.62
C PRO A 188 18.24 -8.82 -3.72
N ARG A 189 19.55 -9.01 -3.88
CA ARG A 189 20.40 -8.22 -4.81
C ARG A 189 20.09 -8.51 -6.28
N GLU A 190 19.49 -9.66 -6.54
CA GLU A 190 19.06 -10.14 -7.85
C GLU A 190 18.01 -9.18 -8.42
N ILE A 191 17.12 -8.65 -7.57
CA ILE A 191 16.15 -7.62 -7.96
C ILE A 191 16.87 -6.33 -8.36
N HIS A 192 17.87 -5.87 -7.60
CA HIS A 192 18.65 -4.69 -7.97
C HIS A 192 19.36 -4.86 -9.33
N LYS A 193 19.90 -6.05 -9.60
CA LYS A 193 20.60 -6.35 -10.86
C LYS A 193 19.66 -6.34 -12.07
N ARG A 194 18.44 -6.88 -11.92
CA ARG A 194 17.49 -7.07 -13.04
C ARG A 194 16.53 -5.88 -13.22
N TRP A 195 16.11 -5.28 -12.11
CA TRP A 195 15.05 -4.29 -12.01
C TRP A 195 15.41 -3.21 -10.96
N PRO A 196 16.39 -2.34 -11.27
CA PRO A 196 16.93 -1.38 -10.30
C PRO A 196 15.89 -0.35 -9.81
N ASP A 197 14.97 0.08 -10.68
CA ASP A 197 13.93 1.05 -10.31
C ASP A 197 12.88 0.42 -9.38
N GLN A 198 12.52 -0.84 -9.61
CA GLN A 198 11.67 -1.64 -8.74
C GLN A 198 12.35 -1.86 -7.38
N TYR A 199 13.63 -2.26 -7.38
CA TYR A 199 14.41 -2.42 -6.14
C TYR A 199 14.39 -1.15 -5.29
N LYS A 200 14.67 0.00 -5.91
CA LYS A 200 14.66 1.30 -5.23
C LYS A 200 13.27 1.61 -4.67
N THR A 201 12.22 1.44 -5.49
CA THR A 201 10.85 1.74 -5.08
C THR A 201 10.36 0.82 -3.96
N ILE A 202 10.69 -0.48 -4.02
CA ILE A 202 10.41 -1.43 -2.93
C ILE A 202 11.04 -0.92 -1.63
N GLY A 203 12.31 -0.51 -1.64
CA GLY A 203 12.99 0.00 -0.45
C GLY A 203 12.40 1.30 0.12
N GLU A 204 11.92 2.19 -0.75
CA GLU A 204 11.24 3.43 -0.33
C GLU A 204 9.87 3.12 0.30
N LEU A 205 9.10 2.21 -0.31
CA LEU A 205 7.78 1.80 0.16
C LEU A 205 7.84 0.98 1.46
N THR A 206 8.83 0.11 1.61
CA THR A 206 8.98 -0.76 2.80
C THR A 206 9.83 -0.13 3.90
N HIS A 207 10.09 1.18 3.83
CA HIS A 207 10.90 1.87 4.84
C HIS A 207 10.27 1.76 6.25
N SER A 208 11.09 1.48 7.27
CA SER A 208 10.62 1.24 8.65
C SER A 208 9.87 2.43 9.25
N LYS A 209 10.34 3.67 8.98
CA LYS A 209 9.64 4.92 9.31
C LYS A 209 8.56 5.24 8.27
N SER A 210 7.29 5.31 8.70
CA SER A 210 6.13 5.62 7.84
C SER A 210 6.27 6.94 7.07
N CYS A 211 6.77 7.98 7.73
CA CYS A 211 6.94 9.31 7.15
C CYS A 211 7.94 9.38 5.98
N ARG A 212 8.79 8.37 5.81
CA ARG A 212 9.74 8.30 4.69
C ARG A 212 9.18 7.56 3.47
N ARG A 213 8.05 6.87 3.61
CA ARG A 213 7.41 6.19 2.48
C ARG A 213 6.75 7.26 1.59
N PRO A 214 6.83 7.16 0.26
CA PRO A 214 6.14 8.08 -0.65
C PRO A 214 4.61 7.89 -0.59
N HIS A 215 3.81 8.85 -1.09
CA HIS A 215 2.39 8.59 -1.36
C HIS A 215 2.24 7.92 -2.72
N ALA A 216 1.11 7.25 -2.96
CA ALA A 216 0.83 6.61 -4.25
C ALA A 216 0.95 7.59 -5.44
N ALA A 217 0.51 8.84 -5.26
CA ALA A 217 0.66 9.90 -6.27
C ALA A 217 2.12 10.26 -6.58
N ASP A 218 3.02 10.16 -5.60
CA ASP A 218 4.45 10.44 -5.78
C ASP A 218 5.12 9.30 -6.55
N VAL A 219 4.75 8.05 -6.25
CA VAL A 219 5.27 6.86 -6.94
C VAL A 219 4.84 6.84 -8.41
N LEU A 220 3.57 7.15 -8.69
CA LEU A 220 3.02 7.24 -10.06
C LEU A 220 3.72 8.30 -10.92
N LYS A 221 4.26 9.36 -10.31
CA LYS A 221 5.05 10.40 -10.99
C LYS A 221 6.56 10.12 -10.96
N GLY A 222 6.95 8.99 -10.40
CA GLY A 222 8.33 8.61 -10.19
C GLY A 222 8.98 7.94 -11.40
N PRO A 223 10.28 7.63 -11.30
CA PRO A 223 11.03 6.94 -12.35
C PRO A 223 10.55 5.51 -12.61
N LEU A 224 9.68 4.97 -11.76
CA LEU A 224 9.13 3.63 -11.92
C LEU A 224 8.18 3.53 -13.13
N PHE A 225 7.46 4.61 -13.47
CA PHE A 225 6.47 4.63 -14.55
C PHE A 225 6.81 5.62 -15.67
N LEU A 226 7.65 6.62 -15.40
CA LEU A 226 8.08 7.57 -16.40
C LEU A 226 9.31 7.05 -17.13
N SER A 227 9.30 7.13 -18.46
CA SER A 227 10.52 6.93 -19.24
C SER A 227 11.57 7.98 -18.84
N LYS A 228 12.86 7.65 -19.00
CA LYS A 228 13.95 8.59 -18.72
C LYS A 228 13.76 9.92 -19.48
N ASP A 229 13.22 9.88 -20.69
CA ASP A 229 12.96 11.07 -21.51
C ASP A 229 11.83 11.93 -20.94
N GLU A 230 10.77 11.33 -20.41
CA GLU A 230 9.69 12.05 -19.74
C GLU A 230 10.15 12.66 -18.42
N VAL A 231 10.95 11.94 -17.64
CA VAL A 231 11.57 12.48 -16.42
C VAL A 231 12.48 13.67 -16.75
N ILE A 232 13.30 13.55 -17.80
CA ILE A 232 14.17 14.64 -18.26
C ILE A 232 13.34 15.84 -18.70
N LYS A 233 12.22 15.62 -19.40
CA LYS A 233 11.32 16.68 -19.83
C LYS A 233 10.67 17.41 -18.64
N ASP A 234 10.17 16.67 -17.66
CA ASP A 234 9.57 17.24 -16.43
C ASP A 234 10.60 18.02 -15.61
N LEU A 235 11.81 17.47 -15.41
CA LEU A 235 12.89 18.14 -14.70
C LEU A 235 13.31 19.45 -15.40
N ARG A 236 13.40 19.46 -16.74
CA ARG A 236 13.68 20.67 -17.51
C ARG A 236 12.59 21.72 -17.36
N ALA A 237 11.32 21.31 -17.35
CA ALA A 237 10.19 22.22 -17.14
C ALA A 237 10.26 22.87 -15.74
N LYS A 238 10.48 22.08 -14.69
CA LYS A 238 10.63 22.57 -13.31
C LYS A 238 11.84 23.49 -13.13
N LEU A 239 12.97 23.19 -13.78
CA LEU A 239 14.14 24.07 -13.78
C LEU A 239 13.82 25.43 -14.44
N SER A 240 13.14 25.41 -15.58
CA SER A 240 12.74 26.64 -16.27
C SER A 240 11.80 27.52 -15.44
N GLU A 241 10.86 26.91 -14.71
CA GLU A 241 9.94 27.62 -13.83
C GLU A 241 10.69 28.27 -12.66
N ARG A 242 11.59 27.54 -12.02
CA ARG A 242 12.45 28.07 -10.96
C ARG A 242 13.37 29.19 -11.43
N ASP A 243 13.94 29.07 -12.63
CA ASP A 243 14.79 30.13 -13.19
C ASP A 243 14.00 31.41 -13.45
N ALA A 244 12.74 31.30 -13.89
CA ALA A 244 11.85 32.44 -14.07
C ALA A 244 11.52 33.11 -12.72
N GLU A 245 11.22 32.32 -11.69
CA GLU A 245 10.98 32.80 -10.33
C GLU A 245 12.22 33.51 -9.74
N ILE A 246 13.41 32.89 -9.85
CA ILE A 246 14.67 33.48 -9.41
C ILE A 246 14.94 34.81 -10.12
N LYS A 247 14.67 34.89 -11.42
CA LYS A 247 14.84 36.13 -12.18
C LYS A 247 13.90 37.22 -11.68
N MET A 248 12.64 36.89 -11.41
CA MET A 248 11.66 37.83 -10.88
C MET A 248 12.05 38.34 -9.49
N LEU A 249 12.45 37.43 -8.59
CA LEU A 249 12.91 37.79 -7.25
C LEU A 249 14.16 38.70 -7.29
N LYS A 250 15.13 38.39 -8.16
CA LYS A 250 16.32 39.26 -8.36
C LYS A 250 15.94 40.65 -8.85
N GLN A 251 14.96 40.77 -9.75
CA GLN A 251 14.47 42.07 -10.22
C GLN A 251 13.76 42.85 -9.12
N MET A 252 13.01 42.18 -8.23
CA MET A 252 12.38 42.81 -7.09
C MET A 252 13.41 43.33 -6.08
N LEU A 253 14.43 42.52 -5.74
CA LEU A 253 15.51 42.93 -4.85
C LEU A 253 16.27 44.14 -5.40
N ALA A 254 16.62 44.13 -6.69
CA ALA A 254 17.31 45.26 -7.34
C ALA A 254 16.49 46.56 -7.39
N LYS A 255 15.15 46.47 -7.30
CA LYS A 255 14.29 47.66 -7.14
C LYS A 255 14.30 48.18 -5.70
N TYR A 256 14.29 47.28 -4.72
CA TYR A 256 14.33 47.66 -3.30
C TYR A 256 15.67 48.31 -2.92
N GLU A 257 16.80 47.87 -3.47
CA GLU A 257 18.12 48.47 -3.22
C GLU A 257 18.30 49.88 -3.84
N LYS A 258 17.37 50.33 -4.69
CA LYS A 258 17.38 51.65 -5.32
C LYS A 258 16.47 52.69 -4.64
N THR A 259 15.78 52.29 -3.58
CA THR A 259 14.95 53.13 -2.70
C THR A 259 15.63 53.27 -1.35
#